data_AF-A0A349W5V8-F1
#
_entry.id   AF-A0A349W5V8-F1
#
_cell.length_a   1.000
_cell.length_b   1.000
_cell.length_c   1.000
_cell.angle_alpha   90.00
_cell.angle_beta   90.00
_cell.angle_gamma   90.00
#
_symmetry.space_group_name_H-M   'P 1'
#
loop_
_entity.id
_entity.type
_entity.pdbx_description
1 polymer ?
#
loop_
_entity_poly.entity_id
_entity_poly.type
_entity_poly.pdbx_seq_one_letter_code
_entity_poly.pdbx_strand_id
1 'polypeptide(L)'
;QPWHVHALTGEPLAQLLRAVESAPLQEEPEYAVYPPDLWEPYRTRRFRNAEQLYASIGIPREDKAARLRQMAKNASFFGAPVGIFLSVDRRMGPPQWADLGIYLQTVMLLAVEQGLDTCAQEFWAFRSQPVARFLELAPERMLFAGIALGWRDESAPINQWRTERDPFDTWAEMRGF
;
A
#
# COMPACT_ATOMS: atom_id res chain seq x y z
N GLN A 1 -3.68 -3.64 20.01
CA GLN A 1 -2.63 -4.40 19.30
C GLN A 1 -3.25 -5.49 18.40
N PRO A 2 -4.12 -5.13 17.44
CA PRO A 2 -4.81 -6.11 16.59
C PRO A 2 -3.96 -6.64 15.42
N TRP A 3 -2.77 -6.07 15.20
CA TRP A 3 -1.88 -6.39 14.09
C TRP A 3 -1.21 -7.76 14.22
N HIS A 4 -1.16 -8.48 13.10
CA HIS A 4 -0.32 -9.66 12.90
C HIS A 4 0.56 -9.44 11.67
N VAL A 5 1.84 -9.77 11.79
CA VAL A 5 2.87 -9.30 10.85
C VAL A 5 3.68 -10.48 10.33
N HIS A 6 3.80 -10.58 9.02
CA HIS A 6 4.72 -11.51 8.36
C HIS A 6 5.68 -10.71 7.49
N ALA A 7 6.98 -10.80 7.78
CA ALA A 7 8.01 -10.18 6.96
C ALA A 7 8.74 -11.27 6.17
N LEU A 8 8.82 -11.11 4.85
CA LEU A 8 9.46 -12.05 3.94
C LEU A 8 10.63 -11.37 3.23
N THR A 9 11.70 -12.13 3.05
CA THR A 9 12.86 -11.76 2.24
C THR A 9 13.39 -13.00 1.52
N GLY A 10 14.34 -12.82 0.60
CA GLY A 10 15.02 -13.92 -0.09
C GLY A 10 14.06 -14.91 -0.75
N GLU A 11 14.34 -16.20 -0.57
CA GLU A 11 13.58 -17.27 -1.23
C GLU A 11 12.09 -17.33 -0.83
N PRO A 12 11.69 -17.19 0.45
CA PRO A 12 10.27 -17.11 0.81
C PRO A 12 9.50 -15.99 0.10
N LEU A 13 10.11 -14.80 -0.01
CA LEU A 13 9.50 -13.70 -0.76
C LEU A 13 9.37 -14.08 -2.23
N ALA A 14 10.45 -14.57 -2.86
CA ALA A 14 10.43 -14.97 -4.26
C ALA A 14 9.38 -16.05 -4.57
N GLN A 15 9.17 -17.02 -3.67
CA GLN A 15 8.13 -18.04 -3.79
C GLN A 15 6.73 -17.44 -3.76
N LEU A 16 6.47 -16.53 -2.81
CA LEU A 16 5.19 -15.84 -2.74
C LEU A 16 4.92 -15.03 -4.01
N LEU A 17 5.90 -14.28 -4.51
CA LEU A 17 5.71 -13.45 -5.71
C LEU A 17 5.37 -14.30 -6.94
N ARG A 18 5.99 -15.48 -7.11
CA ARG A 18 5.62 -16.45 -8.17
C ARG A 18 4.19 -16.98 -8.01
N ALA A 19 3.76 -17.26 -6.77
CA ALA A 19 2.39 -17.70 -6.50
C ALA A 19 1.35 -16.60 -6.79
N VAL A 20 1.69 -15.34 -6.51
CA VAL A 20 0.82 -14.18 -6.77
C VAL A 20 0.73 -13.88 -8.27
N GLU A 21 1.83 -14.01 -9.00
CA GLU A 21 1.87 -13.77 -10.45
C GLU A 21 0.95 -14.71 -11.24
N SER A 22 0.91 -15.98 -10.84
CA SER A 22 0.05 -17.00 -11.46
C SER A 22 -1.42 -16.94 -11.04
N ALA A 23 -1.75 -16.21 -9.97
CA ALA A 23 -3.12 -16.07 -9.50
C ALA A 23 -3.87 -14.98 -10.31
N PRO A 24 -5.19 -15.11 -10.50
CA PRO A 24 -6.01 -14.01 -10.99
C PRO A 24 -6.08 -12.88 -9.94
N LEU A 25 -6.39 -11.66 -10.40
CA LEU A 25 -6.78 -10.57 -9.49
C LEU A 25 -8.15 -10.91 -8.89
N GLN A 26 -8.34 -10.62 -7.61
CA GLN A 26 -9.66 -10.67 -7.01
C GLN A 26 -10.48 -9.47 -7.49
N GLU A 27 -11.68 -9.73 -8.02
CA GLU A 27 -12.62 -8.67 -8.42
C GLU A 27 -13.12 -7.89 -7.19
N GLU A 28 -13.40 -8.62 -6.12
CA GLU A 28 -13.89 -8.07 -4.85
C GLU A 28 -12.87 -8.34 -3.73
N PRO A 29 -12.13 -7.32 -3.25
CA PRO A 29 -11.31 -7.45 -2.06
C PRO A 29 -12.20 -7.63 -0.82
N GLU A 30 -11.63 -8.16 0.25
CA GLU A 30 -12.36 -8.51 1.48
C GLU A 30 -12.82 -7.29 2.29
N TYR A 31 -12.33 -6.11 1.92
CA TYR A 31 -12.74 -4.82 2.42
C TYR A 31 -12.62 -3.77 1.30
N ALA A 32 -13.38 -2.69 1.42
CA ALA A 32 -13.34 -1.59 0.47
C ALA A 32 -12.12 -0.70 0.70
N VAL A 33 -11.08 -0.81 -0.15
CA VAL A 33 -9.88 0.05 -0.15
C VAL A 33 -10.23 1.53 -0.28
N TYR A 34 -11.29 1.83 -1.03
CA TYR A 34 -11.93 3.15 -1.05
C TYR A 34 -13.43 2.98 -0.83
N PRO A 35 -14.10 3.96 -0.21
CA PRO A 35 -15.55 4.02 -0.19
C PRO A 35 -16.14 3.90 -1.61
N PRO A 36 -17.29 3.21 -1.78
CA PRO A 36 -18.06 3.30 -3.02
C PRO A 36 -18.42 4.77 -3.26
N ASP A 37 -18.35 5.21 -4.52
CA ASP A 37 -18.69 6.57 -4.94
C ASP A 37 -17.89 7.68 -4.23
N LEU A 38 -16.56 7.53 -4.15
CA LEU A 38 -15.66 8.54 -3.59
C LEU A 38 -15.98 9.95 -4.13
N TRP A 39 -16.35 10.86 -3.22
CA TRP A 39 -16.87 12.20 -3.53
C TRP A 39 -15.81 13.30 -3.39
N GLU A 40 -16.16 14.55 -3.71
CA GLU A 40 -15.27 15.69 -3.52
C GLU A 40 -15.12 16.08 -2.04
N PRO A 41 -13.93 16.50 -1.56
CA PRO A 41 -12.70 16.73 -2.34
C PRO A 41 -11.82 15.47 -2.53
N TYR A 42 -12.19 14.34 -1.95
CA TYR A 42 -11.35 13.13 -1.91
C TYR A 42 -11.09 12.52 -3.29
N ARG A 43 -12.09 12.55 -4.18
CA ARG A 43 -11.97 12.13 -5.57
C ARG A 43 -10.89 12.92 -6.30
N THR A 44 -10.93 14.26 -6.21
CA THR A 44 -9.93 15.13 -6.82
C THR A 44 -8.55 14.89 -6.23
N ARG A 45 -8.42 14.76 -4.90
CA ARG A 45 -7.14 14.44 -4.24
C ARG A 45 -6.52 13.15 -4.78
N ARG A 46 -7.31 12.06 -4.84
CA ARG A 46 -6.87 10.77 -5.40
C ARG A 46 -6.43 10.90 -6.86
N PHE A 47 -7.22 11.62 -7.67
CA PHE A 47 -6.92 11.83 -9.09
C PHE A 47 -5.61 12.61 -9.29
N ARG A 48 -5.44 13.74 -8.59
CA ARG A 48 -4.22 14.57 -8.67
C ARG A 48 -2.97 13.79 -8.27
N ASN A 49 -3.04 13.03 -7.18
CA ASN A 49 -1.94 12.18 -6.73
C ASN A 49 -1.51 11.17 -7.81
N ALA A 50 -2.48 10.52 -8.48
CA ALA A 50 -2.20 9.58 -9.56
C ALA A 50 -1.59 10.27 -10.79
N GLU A 51 -2.12 11.43 -11.20
CA GLU A 51 -1.59 12.17 -12.35
C GLU A 51 -0.15 12.65 -12.09
N GLN A 52 0.16 13.15 -10.88
CA GLN A 52 1.51 13.55 -10.50
C GLN A 52 2.49 12.38 -10.52
N LEU A 53 2.08 11.22 -9.98
CA LEU A 53 2.85 9.98 -10.05
C LEU A 53 3.18 9.61 -11.50
N TYR A 54 2.18 9.54 -12.38
CA TYR A 54 2.40 9.13 -13.76
C TYR A 54 3.19 10.17 -14.57
N ALA A 55 2.96 11.46 -14.33
CA ALA A 55 3.76 12.52 -14.93
C ALA A 55 5.25 12.42 -14.56
N SER A 56 5.56 12.07 -13.31
CA SER A 56 6.96 11.91 -12.84
C SER A 56 7.78 10.87 -13.60
N ILE A 57 7.10 9.91 -14.26
CA ILE A 57 7.70 8.84 -15.05
C ILE A 57 7.34 8.91 -16.54
N GLY A 58 6.81 10.04 -16.99
CA GLY A 58 6.49 10.28 -18.41
C GLY A 58 5.40 9.38 -18.97
N ILE A 59 4.48 8.87 -18.14
CA ILE A 59 3.35 8.04 -18.59
C ILE A 59 2.11 8.92 -18.80
N PRO A 60 1.66 9.15 -20.05
CA PRO A 60 0.47 9.94 -20.32
C PRO A 60 -0.81 9.21 -19.87
N ARG A 61 -1.93 9.93 -19.84
CA ARG A 61 -3.23 9.38 -19.38
C ARG A 61 -3.82 8.38 -20.35
N GLU A 62 -3.53 8.56 -21.62
CA GLU A 62 -4.03 7.79 -22.74
C GLU A 62 -3.34 6.43 -22.83
N ASP A 63 -2.10 6.30 -22.31
CA ASP A 63 -1.35 5.05 -22.28
C ASP A 63 -1.79 4.15 -21.12
N LYS A 64 -2.99 3.58 -21.27
CA LYS A 64 -3.57 2.62 -20.32
C LYS A 64 -2.65 1.42 -20.09
N ALA A 65 -1.94 0.96 -21.11
CA ALA A 65 -1.07 -0.21 -21.01
C ALA A 65 0.15 0.08 -20.12
N ALA A 66 0.80 1.24 -20.27
CA ALA A 66 1.90 1.64 -19.40
C ALA A 66 1.43 1.86 -17.95
N ARG A 67 0.24 2.45 -17.76
CA ARG A 67 -0.34 2.61 -16.41
C ARG A 67 -0.60 1.26 -15.73
N LEU A 68 -1.13 0.29 -16.46
CA LEU A 68 -1.31 -1.08 -15.96
C LEU A 68 0.01 -1.77 -15.63
N ARG A 69 1.03 -1.65 -16.50
CA ARG A 69 2.38 -2.17 -16.23
C ARG A 69 3.00 -1.55 -14.97
N GLN A 70 2.83 -0.25 -14.78
CA GLN A 70 3.32 0.44 -13.59
C GLN A 70 2.56 0.00 -12.33
N MET A 71 1.23 -0.15 -12.42
CA MET A 71 0.41 -0.66 -11.32
C MET A 71 0.81 -2.09 -10.93
N ALA A 72 1.11 -2.94 -11.92
CA ALA A 72 1.52 -4.33 -11.69
C ALA A 72 2.82 -4.46 -10.87
N LYS A 73 3.69 -3.45 -10.86
CA LYS A 73 4.91 -3.44 -10.03
C LYS A 73 4.60 -3.51 -8.52
N ASN A 74 3.37 -3.21 -8.09
CA ASN A 74 2.97 -3.46 -6.71
C ASN A 74 3.13 -4.93 -6.32
N ALA A 75 2.81 -5.86 -7.24
CA ALA A 75 2.85 -7.30 -7.02
C ALA A 75 4.27 -7.86 -6.88
N SER A 76 5.31 -7.02 -7.07
CA SER A 76 6.71 -7.34 -6.82
C SER A 76 7.35 -6.40 -5.79
N PHE A 77 6.55 -5.72 -4.96
CA PHE A 77 7.00 -4.71 -3.99
C PHE A 77 7.91 -3.64 -4.62
N PHE A 78 7.69 -3.30 -5.90
CA PHE A 78 8.54 -2.39 -6.67
C PHE A 78 10.02 -2.80 -6.76
N GLY A 79 10.36 -4.06 -6.47
CA GLY A 79 11.73 -4.56 -6.41
C GLY A 79 12.39 -4.46 -5.04
N ALA A 80 11.64 -4.09 -3.99
CA ALA A 80 12.17 -4.06 -2.63
C ALA A 80 12.59 -5.46 -2.14
N PRO A 81 13.69 -5.57 -1.35
CA PRO A 81 14.21 -6.85 -0.85
C PRO A 81 13.38 -7.46 0.29
N VAL A 82 12.48 -6.68 0.89
CA VAL A 82 11.61 -7.11 1.99
C VAL A 82 10.16 -6.72 1.68
N GLY A 83 9.27 -7.70 1.79
CA GLY A 83 7.83 -7.52 1.75
C GLY A 83 7.24 -7.84 3.12
N ILE A 84 6.54 -6.87 3.73
CA ILE A 84 5.87 -7.05 5.01
C ILE A 84 4.36 -7.12 4.77
N PHE A 85 3.68 -8.10 5.33
CA PHE A 85 2.23 -8.25 5.29
C PHE A 85 1.63 -8.02 6.66
N LEU A 86 0.56 -7.24 6.70
CA LEU A 86 -0.21 -6.92 7.90
C LEU A 86 -1.60 -7.55 7.78
N SER A 87 -1.96 -8.40 8.73
CA SER A 87 -3.28 -9.02 8.84
C SER A 87 -3.94 -8.73 10.19
N VAL A 88 -5.26 -8.91 10.24
CA VAL A 88 -6.09 -8.63 11.41
C VAL A 88 -7.21 -9.66 11.53
N ASP A 89 -7.76 -9.85 12.73
CA ASP A 89 -8.98 -10.65 12.92
C ASP A 89 -10.16 -9.96 12.21
N ARG A 90 -10.93 -10.71 11.43
CA ARG A 90 -12.08 -10.22 10.65
C ARG A 90 -13.17 -9.54 11.47
N ARG A 91 -13.25 -9.85 12.76
CA ARG A 91 -14.24 -9.27 13.68
C ARG A 91 -13.85 -7.87 14.15
N MET A 92 -12.64 -7.42 13.85
CA MET A 92 -12.17 -6.10 14.24
C MET A 92 -12.93 -4.99 13.50
N GLY A 93 -13.27 -3.94 14.24
CA GLY A 93 -14.06 -2.81 13.74
C GLY A 93 -13.24 -1.53 13.59
N PRO A 94 -13.88 -0.41 13.21
CA PRO A 94 -13.21 0.86 12.86
C PRO A 94 -12.11 1.32 13.84
N PRO A 95 -12.25 1.20 15.18
CA PRO A 95 -11.17 1.56 16.10
C PRO A 95 -9.87 0.78 15.88
N GLN A 96 -9.96 -0.51 15.56
CA GLN A 96 -8.78 -1.34 15.31
C GLN A 96 -8.14 -1.07 13.96
N TRP A 97 -8.89 -0.58 12.96
CA TRP A 97 -8.27 -0.09 11.73
C TRP A 97 -7.40 1.13 11.99
N ALA A 98 -7.80 2.00 12.93
CA ALA A 98 -6.94 3.08 13.40
C ALA A 98 -5.68 2.54 14.09
N ASP A 99 -5.78 1.50 14.92
CA ASP A 99 -4.62 0.83 15.51
C ASP A 99 -3.66 0.28 14.44
N LEU A 100 -4.18 -0.31 13.35
CA LEU A 100 -3.37 -0.79 12.23
C LEU A 100 -2.66 0.36 11.50
N GLY A 101 -3.35 1.49 11.29
CA GLY A 101 -2.77 2.69 10.71
C GLY A 101 -1.64 3.28 11.57
N ILE A 102 -1.83 3.34 12.89
CA ILE A 102 -0.80 3.75 13.85
C ILE A 102 0.41 2.82 13.77
N TYR A 103 0.19 1.50 13.72
CA TYR A 103 1.26 0.52 13.58
C TYR A 103 2.04 0.72 12.26
N LEU A 104 1.35 0.81 11.12
CA LEU A 104 1.96 1.03 9.81
C LEU A 104 2.84 2.28 9.81
N GLN A 105 2.28 3.42 10.25
CA GLN A 105 3.02 4.68 10.28
C GLN A 105 4.25 4.60 11.20
N THR A 106 4.12 3.95 12.36
CA THR A 106 5.24 3.77 13.29
C THR A 106 6.38 2.98 12.64
N VAL A 107 6.06 1.87 11.96
CA VAL A 107 7.07 1.08 11.23
C VAL A 107 7.74 1.91 10.12
N MET A 108 6.97 2.68 9.35
CA MET A 108 7.52 3.51 8.28
C MET A 108 8.45 4.61 8.81
N LEU A 109 8.12 5.24 9.95
CA LEU A 109 8.99 6.24 10.58
C LEU A 109 10.27 5.62 11.14
N LEU A 110 10.17 4.46 11.80
CA LEU A 110 11.34 3.72 12.29
C LEU A 110 12.24 3.26 11.13
N ALA A 111 11.67 2.86 9.98
CA ALA A 111 12.45 2.54 8.80
C ALA A 111 13.28 3.74 8.32
N VAL A 112 12.67 4.93 8.28
CA VAL A 112 13.38 6.18 7.92
C VAL A 112 14.52 6.48 8.90
N GLU A 113 14.31 6.28 10.20
CA GLU A 113 15.36 6.44 11.22
C GLU A 113 16.55 5.50 10.97
N GLN A 114 16.29 4.31 10.41
CA GLN A 114 17.32 3.33 10.04
C GLN A 114 17.89 3.53 8.62
N GLY A 115 17.57 4.63 7.93
CA GLY A 115 18.04 4.90 6.57
C GLY A 115 17.39 4.01 5.49
N LEU A 116 16.20 3.49 5.77
CA LEU A 116 15.37 2.71 4.84
C LEU A 116 14.16 3.53 4.38
N ASP A 117 13.60 3.12 3.24
CA ASP A 117 12.37 3.66 2.68
C ASP A 117 11.28 2.60 2.67
N THR A 118 10.04 3.07 2.68
CA THR A 118 8.85 2.20 2.67
C THR A 118 7.80 2.66 1.67
N CYS A 119 6.97 1.72 1.22
CA CYS A 119 5.74 2.02 0.52
C CYS A 119 4.62 1.14 1.06
N ALA A 120 3.64 1.73 1.75
CA ALA A 120 2.43 1.04 2.18
C ALA A 120 1.51 0.76 0.97
N GLN A 121 0.97 -0.46 0.89
CA GLN A 121 0.26 -0.97 -0.27
C GLN A 121 -1.02 -1.70 0.14
N GLU A 122 -2.18 -1.11 -0.15
CA GLU A 122 -3.47 -1.83 -0.12
C GLU A 122 -3.76 -2.58 -1.43
N PHE A 123 -2.86 -2.51 -2.43
CA PHE A 123 -2.91 -3.36 -3.62
C PHE A 123 -3.06 -4.86 -3.26
N TRP A 124 -2.45 -5.27 -2.15
CA TRP A 124 -2.49 -6.65 -1.67
C TRP A 124 -3.89 -7.12 -1.26
N ALA A 125 -4.85 -6.22 -1.04
CA ALA A 125 -6.26 -6.59 -0.84
C ALA A 125 -6.84 -7.34 -2.05
N PHE A 126 -6.41 -6.98 -3.26
CA PHE A 126 -6.80 -7.65 -4.52
C PHE A 126 -6.02 -8.95 -4.80
N ARG A 127 -5.07 -9.28 -3.92
CA ARG A 127 -4.21 -10.48 -3.96
C ARG A 127 -4.23 -11.22 -2.61
N SER A 128 -5.26 -11.01 -1.79
CA SER A 128 -5.31 -11.54 -0.43
C SER A 128 -5.33 -13.06 -0.39
N GLN A 129 -6.02 -13.73 -1.32
CA GLN A 129 -6.12 -15.20 -1.34
C GLN A 129 -4.79 -15.93 -1.55
N PRO A 130 -3.97 -15.64 -2.60
CA PRO A 130 -2.68 -16.30 -2.76
C PRO A 130 -1.74 -16.00 -1.59
N VAL A 131 -1.77 -14.79 -1.03
CA VAL A 131 -0.99 -14.42 0.16
C VAL A 131 -1.44 -15.21 1.40
N ALA A 132 -2.75 -15.28 1.65
CA ALA A 132 -3.31 -16.00 2.78
C ALA A 132 -3.00 -17.50 2.73
N ARG A 133 -3.08 -18.11 1.54
CA ARG A 133 -2.69 -19.51 1.34
C ARG A 133 -1.20 -19.75 1.58
N PHE A 134 -0.34 -18.88 1.04
CA PHE A 134 1.10 -19.03 1.19
C PHE A 134 1.56 -18.86 2.64
N LEU A 135 0.99 -17.90 3.35
CA LEU A 135 1.29 -17.62 4.77
C LEU A 135 0.51 -18.51 5.74
N GLU A 136 -0.29 -19.45 5.23
CA GLU A 136 -1.16 -20.33 6.03
C GLU A 136 -2.02 -19.54 7.04
N LEU A 137 -2.57 -18.41 6.61
CA LEU A 137 -3.40 -17.57 7.47
C LEU A 137 -4.67 -18.33 7.88
N ALA A 138 -4.97 -18.31 9.18
CA ALA A 138 -6.20 -18.86 9.72
C ALA A 138 -7.43 -18.19 9.05
N PRO A 139 -8.57 -18.90 8.88
CA PRO A 139 -9.75 -18.35 8.22
C PRO A 139 -10.28 -17.04 8.83
N GLU A 140 -10.07 -16.83 10.13
CA GLU A 140 -10.47 -15.63 10.87
C GLU A 140 -9.57 -14.43 10.58
N ARG A 141 -8.44 -14.63 9.88
CA ARG A 141 -7.50 -13.57 9.52
C ARG A 141 -7.82 -13.02 8.13
N MET A 142 -7.88 -11.70 8.07
CA MET A 142 -7.98 -10.94 6.84
C MET A 142 -6.66 -10.22 6.59
N LEU A 143 -6.17 -10.29 5.36
CA LEU A 143 -5.04 -9.47 4.95
C LEU A 143 -5.51 -8.02 4.80
N PHE A 144 -4.86 -7.10 5.52
CA PHE A 144 -5.10 -5.67 5.40
C PHE A 144 -4.20 -5.09 4.32
N ALA A 145 -2.92 -4.94 4.58
CA ALA A 145 -1.99 -4.22 3.69
C ALA A 145 -0.63 -4.94 3.60
N GLY A 146 0.16 -4.54 2.61
CA GLY A 146 1.58 -4.84 2.54
C GLY A 146 2.44 -3.59 2.68
N ILE A 147 3.74 -3.77 2.95
CA ILE A 147 4.76 -2.71 2.93
C ILE A 147 5.96 -3.22 2.12
N ALA A 148 6.33 -2.50 1.07
CA ALA A 148 7.65 -2.65 0.47
C ALA A 148 8.67 -1.96 1.38
N LEU A 149 9.75 -2.65 1.75
CA LEU A 149 10.82 -2.11 2.61
C LEU A 149 12.19 -2.36 1.97
N GLY A 150 13.00 -1.31 1.87
CA GLY A 150 14.35 -1.39 1.30
C GLY A 150 15.02 -0.04 1.21
N TRP A 151 16.00 0.07 0.32
CA TRP A 151 16.65 1.34 -0.02
C TRP A 151 16.02 1.89 -1.30
N ARG A 152 15.64 3.17 -1.29
CA ARG A 152 15.17 3.80 -2.53
C ARG A 152 16.30 3.88 -3.56
N ASP A 153 15.92 3.72 -4.82
CA ASP A 153 16.75 4.15 -5.94
C ASP A 153 16.60 5.66 -6.10
N GLU A 154 17.64 6.41 -5.72
CA GLU A 154 17.66 7.87 -5.83
C GLU A 154 17.77 8.35 -7.29
N SER A 155 18.12 7.49 -8.24
CA SER A 155 18.13 7.88 -9.66
C SER A 155 16.75 7.76 -10.31
N ALA A 156 15.82 6.99 -9.73
CA ALA A 156 14.51 6.75 -10.29
C ALA A 156 13.62 8.01 -10.24
N PRO A 157 13.11 8.52 -11.38
CA PRO A 157 12.28 9.74 -11.41
C PRO A 157 11.03 9.67 -10.52
N ILE A 158 10.46 8.48 -10.35
CA ILE A 158 9.28 8.26 -9.50
C ILE A 158 9.53 8.57 -8.01
N ASN A 159 10.79 8.57 -7.57
CA ASN A 159 11.19 8.85 -6.18
C ASN A 159 11.58 10.33 -5.97
N GLN A 160 11.65 11.12 -7.05
CA GLN A 160 12.17 12.50 -7.05
C GLN A 160 11.10 13.58 -6.86
N TRP A 161 9.82 13.20 -6.90
CA TRP A 161 8.73 14.13 -6.64
C TRP A 161 8.16 13.94 -5.22
N ARG A 162 7.32 14.89 -4.82
CA ARG A 162 6.62 14.85 -3.52
C ARG A 162 5.14 15.09 -3.76
N THR A 163 4.34 14.35 -3.00
CA THR A 163 2.89 14.51 -2.99
C THR A 163 2.49 15.80 -2.32
N GLU A 164 1.49 16.48 -2.87
CA GLU A 164 0.90 17.65 -2.22
C GLU A 164 0.21 17.27 -0.90
N ARG A 165 0.08 18.25 0.00
CA ARG A 165 -0.76 18.18 1.20
C ARG A 165 -1.65 19.40 1.21
N ASP A 166 -2.88 19.23 1.67
CA ASP A 166 -3.78 20.35 1.87
C ASP A 166 -3.24 21.31 2.93
N PRO A 167 -3.49 22.63 2.78
CA PRO A 167 -3.13 23.59 3.81
C PRO A 167 -3.86 23.28 5.12
N PHE A 168 -3.25 23.67 6.23
CA PHE A 168 -3.70 23.41 7.60
C PHE A 168 -5.20 23.63 7.79
N ASP A 169 -5.68 24.78 7.33
CA ASP A 169 -7.02 25.31 7.48
C ASP A 169 -8.09 24.46 6.75
N THR A 170 -7.66 23.55 5.87
CA THR A 170 -8.55 22.59 5.20
C THR A 170 -8.97 21.44 6.12
N TRP A 171 -8.09 21.03 7.04
CA TRP A 171 -8.27 19.79 7.82
C TRP A 171 -8.16 20.00 9.33
N ALA A 172 -7.67 21.15 9.79
CA ALA A 172 -7.60 21.50 11.19
C ALA A 172 -8.02 22.95 11.45
N GLU A 173 -8.63 23.13 12.62
CA GLU A 173 -8.93 24.42 13.22
C GLU A 173 -8.23 24.44 14.57
N MET A 174 -7.52 25.51 14.88
CA MET A 174 -7.03 25.73 16.23
C MET A 174 -7.94 26.80 16.89
N ARG A 175 -8.20 26.69 18.20
CA ARG A 175 -8.98 27.68 18.97
C ARG A 175 -8.23 28.07 20.24
N GLY A 176 -8.35 29.31 20.69
CA GLY A 176 -7.79 29.79 21.97
C GLY A 176 -6.46 30.56 21.89
N PHE A 177 -6.15 31.11 20.73
CA PHE A 177 -5.11 32.12 20.48
C PHE A 177 -5.73 33.25 19.65
#